data_AF-A0A4Y2DI04-F1
#
_entry.id   AF-A0A4Y2DI04-F1
#
_cell.length_a   1.000
_cell.length_b   1.000
_cell.length_c   1.000
_cell.angle_alpha   90.00
_cell.angle_beta   90.00
_cell.angle_gamma   90.00
#
_symmetry.space_group_name_H-M   'P 1'
#
loop_
_entity.id
_entity.type
_entity.pdbx_description
1 polymer ?
#
loop_
_entity_poly.entity_id
_entity_poly.type
_entity_poly.pdbx_seq_one_letter_code
_entity_poly.pdbx_strand_id
1 'polypeptide(L)'
;MVREIQTLLLSHKHIHLRWLKAHVGYFGNECADHLAKEAIAKSDPFFLPKPLSYLKSEIRPAALSIWQENWHNGETGCSTHDIVSRVSNKPVGWNREELMFVTGHGPIPSYLHRFNLRTHDNCSCGEIGDPMHYATKYLFTLSWHFQTPSVSLKLQWLKNILTNNLSRTRLRFLMRFICDENNLIVEDNH
;
A
#
# COMPACT_ATOMS: atom_id res chain seq x y z
N MET A 1 -9.94 25.30 27.19
CA MET A 1 -10.43 24.30 28.18
C MET A 1 -9.36 23.32 28.71
N VAL A 2 -8.91 22.28 27.98
CA VAL A 2 -8.00 21.25 28.59
C VAL A 2 -6.68 21.84 29.11
N ARG A 3 -6.04 22.72 28.33
CA ARG A 3 -4.80 23.41 28.76
C ARG A 3 -5.03 24.37 29.93
N GLU A 4 -6.21 24.98 30.02
CA GLU A 4 -6.57 25.88 31.14
C GLU A 4 -6.74 25.08 32.43
N ILE A 5 -7.47 23.96 32.39
CA ILE A 5 -7.65 23.06 33.55
C ILE A 5 -6.29 22.54 34.01
N GLN A 6 -5.43 22.13 33.09
CA GLN A 6 -4.08 21.67 33.41
C GLN A 6 -3.25 22.77 34.10
N THR A 7 -3.30 24.00 33.58
CA THR A 7 -2.58 25.15 34.19
C THR A 7 -3.09 25.43 35.60
N LEU A 8 -4.41 25.37 35.80
CA LEU A 8 -5.07 25.65 37.07
C LEU A 8 -4.75 24.59 38.14
N LEU A 9 -4.68 23.32 37.75
CA LEU A 9 -4.26 22.24 38.65
C LEU A 9 -2.77 22.35 39.03
N LEU A 10 -1.91 22.78 38.10
CA LEU A 10 -0.48 22.96 38.35
C LEU A 10 -0.19 24.18 39.24
N SER A 11 -1.01 25.24 39.17
CA SER A 11 -0.82 26.46 39.95
C SER A 11 -1.31 26.35 41.40
N HIS A 12 -2.10 25.33 41.77
CA HIS A 12 -2.68 25.17 43.10
C HIS A 12 -2.21 23.88 43.79
N LYS A 13 -1.34 24.04 44.79
CA LYS A 13 -0.68 22.91 45.49
C LYS A 13 -1.57 22.12 46.46
N HIS A 14 -2.78 22.61 46.75
CA HIS A 14 -3.68 22.04 47.77
C HIS A 14 -4.98 21.46 47.19
N ILE A 15 -4.98 21.06 45.93
CA ILE A 15 -6.12 20.37 45.31
C ILE A 15 -5.89 18.86 45.42
N HIS A 16 -6.82 18.16 46.06
CA HIS A 16 -6.83 16.70 46.13
C HIS A 16 -7.92 16.13 45.23
N LEU A 17 -7.52 15.40 44.19
CA LEU A 17 -8.44 14.69 43.32
C LEU A 17 -8.71 13.29 43.87
N ARG A 18 -9.99 12.94 44.01
CA ARG A 18 -10.43 11.59 44.40
C ARG A 18 -11.48 11.11 43.43
N TRP A 19 -11.41 9.83 43.07
CA TRP A 19 -12.46 9.18 42.30
C TRP A 19 -13.54 8.66 43.24
N LEU A 20 -14.80 9.00 42.95
CA LEU A 20 -15.98 8.50 43.65
C LEU A 20 -16.84 7.71 42.66
N LYS A 21 -17.43 6.62 43.14
CA LYS A 21 -18.36 5.82 42.34
C LYS A 21 -19.65 6.62 42.11
N ALA A 22 -20.14 6.63 40.87
CA ALA A 22 -21.41 7.26 40.53
C ALA A 22 -22.62 6.44 41.03
N HIS A 23 -23.73 7.13 41.30
CA HIS A 23 -25.05 6.54 41.61
C HIS A 23 -25.09 5.59 42.82
N VAL A 24 -24.42 5.98 43.92
CA VAL A 24 -24.39 5.20 45.17
C VAL A 24 -24.86 5.99 46.40
N GLY A 25 -25.56 7.11 46.24
CA GLY A 25 -26.14 7.89 47.34
C GLY A 25 -25.27 9.01 47.89
N TYR A 26 -24.12 9.33 47.28
CA TYR A 26 -23.30 10.46 47.73
C TYR A 26 -23.96 11.78 47.33
N PHE A 27 -24.61 12.45 48.29
CA PHE A 27 -25.42 13.65 48.08
C PHE A 27 -24.76 14.71 47.18
N GLY A 28 -23.49 15.07 47.44
CA GLY A 28 -22.78 16.07 46.63
C GLY A 28 -22.54 15.64 45.18
N ASN A 29 -22.25 14.35 44.95
CA ASN A 29 -22.03 13.80 43.61
C ASN A 29 -23.35 13.68 42.83
N GLU A 30 -24.44 13.30 43.51
CA GLU A 30 -25.77 13.21 42.92
C GLU A 30 -26.34 14.58 42.59
N CYS A 31 -26.15 15.57 43.47
CA CYS A 31 -26.52 16.95 43.21
C CYS A 31 -25.75 17.51 42.00
N ALA A 32 -24.43 17.26 41.92
CA ALA A 32 -23.63 17.67 40.78
C ALA A 32 -24.09 17.01 39.46
N ASP A 33 -24.39 15.71 39.47
CA ASP A 33 -24.93 14.99 38.30
C ASP A 33 -26.32 15.51 37.88
N HIS A 34 -27.20 15.78 38.84
CA HIS A 34 -28.52 16.37 38.59
C HIS A 34 -28.40 17.74 37.93
N LEU A 35 -27.57 18.62 38.49
CA LEU A 35 -27.34 19.97 37.96
C LEU A 35 -26.68 19.92 36.57
N ALA A 36 -25.74 19.01 36.33
CA ALA A 36 -25.14 18.84 35.01
C ALA A 36 -26.18 18.39 33.96
N LYS A 37 -27.08 17.46 34.32
CA LYS A 37 -28.19 17.03 33.45
C LYS A 37 -29.18 18.15 33.18
N GLU A 38 -29.54 18.92 34.20
CA GLU A 38 -30.42 20.07 34.06
C GLU A 38 -29.80 21.15 33.16
N ALA A 39 -28.50 21.40 33.30
CA ALA A 39 -27.77 22.33 32.44
C ALA A 39 -27.76 21.86 30.98
N ILE A 40 -27.53 20.58 30.71
CA ILE A 40 -27.58 20.01 29.35
C ILE A 40 -28.99 20.17 28.75
N ALA A 41 -30.04 19.94 29.54
CA ALA A 41 -31.43 20.06 29.07
C ALA A 41 -31.86 21.50 28.78
N LYS A 42 -31.27 22.48 29.47
CA LYS A 42 -31.59 23.91 29.33
C LYS A 42 -30.64 24.67 28.40
N SER A 43 -29.47 24.12 28.08
CA SER A 43 -28.47 24.77 27.23
C SER A 43 -28.75 24.54 25.76
N ASP A 44 -28.40 25.53 24.93
CA ASP A 44 -28.35 25.36 23.48
C ASP A 44 -27.30 24.31 23.08
N PRO A 45 -27.57 23.47 22.06
CA PRO A 45 -26.62 22.46 21.61
C PRO A 45 -25.28 23.07 21.21
N PHE A 46 -24.22 22.71 21.94
CA PHE A 46 -22.86 23.09 21.57
C PHE A 46 -22.33 22.15 20.48
N PHE A 47 -22.20 22.66 19.26
CA PHE A 47 -21.67 21.89 18.14
C PHE A 47 -20.15 21.76 18.24
N LEU A 48 -19.70 20.57 18.65
CA LEU A 48 -18.31 20.18 18.50
C LEU A 48 -18.04 19.80 17.04
N PRO A 49 -17.01 20.37 16.39
CA PRO A 49 -16.57 19.91 15.09
C PRO A 49 -16.23 18.42 15.17
N LYS A 50 -16.67 17.66 14.17
CA LYS A 50 -16.35 16.24 14.12
C LYS A 50 -14.83 16.05 14.06
N PRO A 51 -14.25 15.08 14.78
CA PRO A 51 -12.83 14.80 14.71
C PRO A 51 -12.40 14.46 13.28
N LEU A 52 -11.15 14.78 12.92
CA LEU A 52 -10.60 14.42 11.62
C LEU A 52 -10.66 12.91 11.34
N SER A 53 -10.53 12.08 12.38
CA SER A 53 -10.66 10.62 12.28
C SER A 53 -12.05 10.20 11.77
N TYR A 54 -13.10 10.89 12.21
CA TYR A 54 -14.47 10.65 11.73
C TYR A 54 -14.59 11.02 10.25
N LEU A 55 -14.09 12.18 9.84
CA LEU A 55 -14.12 12.58 8.43
C LEU A 55 -13.36 11.57 7.55
N LYS A 56 -12.20 11.09 8.02
CA LYS A 56 -11.43 10.06 7.32
C LYS A 56 -12.19 8.73 7.22
N SER A 57 -12.94 8.32 8.25
CA SER A 57 -13.72 7.08 8.19
C SER A 57 -14.87 7.17 7.19
N GLU A 58 -15.48 8.35 7.05
CA GLU A 58 -16.56 8.59 6.07
C GLU A 58 -16.04 8.64 4.63
N ILE A 59 -14.89 9.28 4.40
CA ILE A 59 -14.34 9.47 3.04
C ILE A 59 -13.72 8.17 2.49
N ARG A 60 -13.13 7.35 3.35
CA ARG A 60 -12.32 6.18 2.93
C ARG A 60 -13.09 5.17 2.07
N PRO A 61 -14.34 4.77 2.39
CA PRO A 61 -15.12 3.86 1.54
C PRO A 61 -15.38 4.44 0.14
N ALA A 62 -15.76 5.72 0.06
CA ALA A 62 -16.00 6.38 -1.22
C ALA A 62 -14.73 6.44 -2.08
N ALA A 63 -13.60 6.84 -1.48
CA ALA A 63 -12.31 6.86 -2.16
C ALA A 63 -11.88 5.47 -2.66
N LEU A 64 -12.09 4.42 -1.86
CA LEU A 64 -11.82 3.04 -2.28
C LEU A 64 -12.72 2.59 -3.43
N SER A 65 -14.00 2.98 -3.42
CA SER A 65 -14.94 2.65 -4.49
C SER A 65 -14.52 3.29 -5.82
N ILE A 66 -14.20 4.59 -5.80
CA ILE A 66 -13.72 5.31 -6.99
C ILE A 66 -12.41 4.69 -7.50
N TRP A 67 -11.48 4.38 -6.59
CA TRP A 67 -10.23 3.72 -6.99
C TRP A 67 -10.49 2.33 -7.60
N GLN A 68 -11.41 1.55 -7.03
CA GLN A 68 -11.75 0.24 -7.55
C GLN A 68 -12.38 0.32 -8.95
N GLU A 69 -13.24 1.29 -9.19
CA GLU A 69 -13.85 1.53 -10.51
C GLU A 69 -12.80 1.91 -11.55
N ASN A 70 -11.94 2.87 -11.22
CA ASN A 70 -10.80 3.25 -12.08
C ASN A 70 -9.87 2.06 -12.35
N TRP A 71 -9.69 1.18 -11.37
CA TRP A 71 -8.84 -0.01 -11.51
C TRP A 71 -9.42 -1.04 -12.47
N HIS A 72 -10.74 -1.24 -12.49
CA HIS A 72 -11.40 -2.16 -13.43
C HIS A 72 -11.48 -1.60 -14.84
N ASN A 73 -11.71 -0.30 -14.97
CA ASN A 73 -11.95 0.36 -16.25
C ASN A 73 -10.66 0.90 -16.90
N GLY A 74 -9.53 0.83 -16.20
CA GLY A 74 -8.25 1.32 -16.69
C GLY A 74 -7.69 0.46 -17.83
N GLU A 75 -7.18 1.11 -18.87
CA GLU A 75 -6.55 0.44 -20.03
C GLU A 75 -5.09 0.03 -19.78
N THR A 76 -4.46 0.58 -18.75
CA THR A 76 -3.05 0.33 -18.39
C THR A 76 -2.93 -0.56 -17.17
N GLY A 77 -1.86 -1.36 -17.08
CA GLY A 77 -1.58 -2.16 -15.89
C GLY A 77 -2.38 -3.46 -15.79
N CYS A 78 -2.97 -3.94 -16.91
CA CYS A 78 -3.78 -5.15 -16.97
C CYS A 78 -3.10 -6.38 -16.34
N SER A 79 -1.80 -6.57 -16.57
CA SER A 79 -1.05 -7.69 -15.97
C SER A 79 -1.07 -7.67 -14.44
N THR A 80 -1.10 -6.49 -13.82
CA THR A 80 -1.17 -6.33 -12.38
C THR A 80 -2.60 -6.49 -11.90
N HIS A 81 -3.58 -5.97 -12.64
CA HIS A 81 -5.01 -6.14 -12.37
C HIS A 81 -5.43 -7.62 -12.36
N ASP A 82 -4.92 -8.43 -13.30
CA ASP A 82 -5.25 -9.86 -13.41
C ASP A 82 -4.80 -10.69 -12.19
N ILE A 83 -3.78 -10.20 -11.48
CA ILE A 83 -3.26 -10.82 -10.25
C ILE A 83 -3.90 -10.21 -9.02
N VAL A 84 -4.02 -8.87 -9.00
CA VAL A 84 -4.56 -8.07 -7.89
C VAL A 84 -5.73 -7.26 -8.41
N SER A 85 -6.89 -7.91 -8.55
CA SER A 85 -8.09 -7.28 -9.09
C SER A 85 -8.80 -6.38 -8.09
N ARG A 86 -8.56 -6.58 -6.79
CA ARG A 86 -9.19 -5.77 -5.73
C ARG A 86 -8.21 -4.78 -5.11
N VAL A 87 -8.54 -3.50 -5.17
CA VAL A 87 -7.74 -2.45 -4.54
C VAL A 87 -7.83 -2.55 -3.02
N SER A 88 -6.75 -2.16 -2.35
CA SER A 88 -6.65 -2.25 -0.90
C SER A 88 -5.62 -1.25 -0.38
N ASN A 89 -5.84 -0.75 0.83
CA ASN A 89 -4.83 0.03 1.55
C ASN A 89 -3.73 -0.84 2.17
N LYS A 90 -3.84 -2.18 2.06
CA LYS A 90 -2.80 -3.11 2.53
C LYS A 90 -1.86 -3.44 1.37
N PRO A 91 -0.54 -3.42 1.59
CA PRO A 91 0.40 -3.86 0.56
C PRO A 91 0.19 -5.34 0.22
N VAL A 92 0.43 -5.70 -1.03
CA VAL A 92 0.28 -7.08 -1.55
C VAL A 92 1.38 -8.01 -1.00
N GLY A 93 2.45 -7.46 -0.41
CA GLY A 93 3.56 -8.24 0.14
C GLY A 93 4.59 -8.68 -0.91
N TRP A 94 4.62 -7.99 -2.05
CA TRP A 94 5.67 -8.17 -3.06
C TRP A 94 6.89 -7.30 -2.74
N ASN A 95 8.08 -7.85 -2.98
CA ASN A 95 9.32 -7.08 -2.92
C ASN A 95 9.57 -6.32 -4.23
N ARG A 96 10.66 -5.54 -4.27
CA ARG A 96 11.04 -4.72 -5.43
C ARG A 96 11.20 -5.57 -6.69
N GLU A 97 11.89 -6.70 -6.59
CA GLU A 97 12.16 -7.61 -7.71
C GLU A 97 10.87 -8.21 -8.28
N GLU A 98 9.97 -8.66 -7.42
CA GLU A 98 8.66 -9.19 -7.81
C GLU A 98 7.78 -8.12 -8.47
N LEU A 99 7.76 -6.91 -7.92
CA LEU A 99 7.06 -5.76 -8.50
C LEU A 99 7.60 -5.43 -9.89
N MET A 100 8.92 -5.37 -10.06
CA MET A 100 9.57 -5.13 -11.34
C MET A 100 9.17 -6.18 -12.38
N PHE A 101 9.19 -7.46 -12.00
CA PHE A 101 8.82 -8.55 -12.90
C PHE A 101 7.35 -8.47 -13.36
N VAL A 102 6.41 -8.32 -12.42
CA VAL A 102 4.96 -8.33 -12.71
C VAL A 102 4.54 -7.15 -13.57
N THR A 103 5.11 -5.99 -13.29
CA THR A 103 4.77 -4.75 -13.98
C THR A 103 5.62 -4.51 -15.22
N GLY A 104 6.69 -5.28 -15.39
CA GLY A 104 7.72 -5.04 -16.38
C GLY A 104 8.49 -3.74 -16.15
N HIS A 105 8.43 -3.11 -14.97
CA HIS A 105 9.21 -1.92 -14.65
C HIS A 105 10.67 -2.25 -14.33
N GLY A 106 11.55 -1.26 -14.47
CA GLY A 106 12.95 -1.32 -14.04
C GLY A 106 13.93 -1.21 -15.21
N PRO A 107 15.18 -1.66 -15.04
CA PRO A 107 16.18 -1.65 -16.10
C PRO A 107 15.92 -2.82 -17.05
N ILE A 108 14.77 -2.81 -17.72
CA ILE A 108 14.33 -3.85 -18.66
C ILE A 108 14.22 -3.20 -20.04
N PRO A 109 14.85 -3.75 -21.09
CA PRO A 109 14.87 -3.14 -22.42
C PRO A 109 13.50 -2.69 -22.94
N SER A 110 12.48 -3.54 -22.87
CA SER A 110 11.12 -3.20 -23.33
C SER A 110 10.48 -2.06 -22.55
N TYR A 111 10.79 -1.95 -21.26
CA TYR A 111 10.36 -0.83 -20.44
C TYR A 111 11.07 0.47 -20.79
N LEU A 112 12.40 0.43 -20.85
CA LEU A 112 13.21 1.61 -21.15
C LEU A 112 12.85 2.17 -22.54
N HIS A 113 12.63 1.30 -23.51
CA HIS A 113 12.17 1.70 -24.83
C HIS A 113 10.80 2.39 -24.80
N ARG A 114 9.81 1.81 -24.10
CA ARG A 114 8.47 2.42 -23.95
C ARG A 114 8.50 3.82 -23.33
N PHE A 115 9.49 4.10 -22.48
CA PHE A 115 9.67 5.41 -21.84
C PHE A 115 10.69 6.31 -22.56
N ASN A 116 11.09 5.97 -23.78
CA ASN A 116 12.07 6.70 -24.59
C ASN A 116 13.43 6.89 -23.90
N LEU A 117 13.79 6.00 -22.98
CA LEU A 117 15.10 5.96 -22.32
C LEU A 117 16.10 5.09 -23.10
N ARG A 118 15.60 4.31 -24.07
CA ARG A 118 16.40 3.50 -24.99
C ARG A 118 15.77 3.51 -26.39
N THR A 119 16.61 3.45 -27.42
CA THR A 119 16.16 3.49 -28.83
C THR A 119 15.46 2.22 -29.30
N HIS A 120 15.74 1.07 -28.67
CA HIS A 120 15.15 -0.23 -29.00
C HIS A 120 14.85 -1.05 -27.75
N ASP A 121 13.93 -2.02 -27.87
CA ASP A 121 13.51 -2.94 -26.80
C ASP A 121 14.29 -4.26 -26.79
N ASN A 122 15.25 -4.44 -27.70
CA ASN A 122 16.01 -5.69 -27.79
C ASN A 122 16.94 -5.95 -26.58
N CYS A 123 17.02 -7.23 -26.21
CA CYS A 123 18.06 -7.84 -25.40
C CYS A 123 19.38 -7.93 -26.19
N SER A 124 20.49 -8.19 -25.50
CA SER A 124 21.80 -8.46 -26.10
C SER A 124 21.80 -9.64 -27.07
N CYS A 125 20.86 -10.58 -26.92
CA CYS A 125 20.69 -11.71 -27.83
C CYS A 125 19.82 -11.39 -29.07
N GLY A 126 19.37 -10.14 -29.24
CA GLY A 126 18.58 -9.69 -30.39
C GLY A 126 17.06 -9.87 -30.30
N GLU A 127 16.57 -10.65 -29.33
CA GLU A 127 15.13 -10.81 -29.05
C GLU A 127 14.58 -9.67 -28.20
N ILE A 128 13.26 -9.51 -28.11
CA ILE A 128 12.62 -8.51 -27.24
C ILE A 128 13.01 -8.78 -25.78
N GLY A 129 13.64 -7.80 -25.13
CA GLY A 129 14.08 -7.88 -23.75
C GLY A 129 12.95 -7.55 -22.77
N ASP A 130 11.97 -8.45 -22.66
CA ASP A 130 10.89 -8.38 -21.67
C ASP A 130 11.11 -9.36 -20.50
N PRO A 131 10.38 -9.22 -19.37
CA PRO A 131 10.57 -10.11 -18.22
C PRO A 131 10.36 -11.60 -18.56
N MET A 132 9.45 -11.92 -19.48
CA MET A 132 9.15 -13.29 -19.87
C MET A 132 10.33 -13.92 -20.62
N HIS A 133 10.96 -13.17 -21.52
CA HIS A 133 12.17 -13.58 -22.23
C HIS A 133 13.27 -14.00 -21.25
N TYR A 134 13.57 -13.14 -20.26
CA TYR A 134 14.58 -13.45 -19.24
C TYR A 134 14.19 -14.63 -18.34
N ALA A 135 12.90 -14.80 -18.04
CA ALA A 135 12.42 -15.87 -17.18
C ALA A 135 12.37 -17.25 -17.84
N THR A 136 12.37 -17.34 -19.17
CA THR A 136 12.04 -18.59 -19.87
C THR A 136 12.93 -18.97 -21.03
N LYS A 137 13.70 -18.03 -21.62
CA LYS A 137 14.42 -18.26 -22.89
C LYS A 137 15.86 -17.76 -22.90
N TYR A 138 16.18 -16.71 -22.13
CA TYR A 138 17.50 -16.07 -22.22
C TYR A 138 18.64 -16.97 -21.70
N LEU A 139 19.68 -17.16 -22.51
CA LEU A 139 20.74 -18.16 -22.26
C LEU A 139 21.48 -17.92 -20.93
N PHE A 140 21.75 -16.66 -20.58
CA PHE A 140 22.52 -16.35 -19.37
C PHE A 140 21.71 -16.46 -18.07
N THR A 141 20.39 -16.70 -18.15
CA THR A 141 19.52 -16.88 -16.98
C THR A 141 19.04 -18.32 -16.79
N LEU A 142 19.65 -19.29 -17.50
CA LEU A 142 19.29 -20.72 -17.46
C LEU A 142 19.10 -21.26 -16.04
N SER A 143 19.96 -20.88 -15.10
CA SER A 143 19.91 -21.32 -13.69
C SER A 143 18.63 -20.92 -12.96
N TRP A 144 17.93 -19.89 -13.42
CA TRP A 144 16.70 -19.37 -12.81
C TRP A 144 15.48 -19.50 -13.73
N HIS A 145 15.59 -20.24 -14.84
CA HIS A 145 14.47 -20.42 -15.75
C HIS A 145 13.27 -21.07 -15.08
N PHE A 146 12.12 -20.62 -15.53
CA PHE A 146 10.83 -21.22 -15.32
C PHE A 146 10.39 -21.89 -16.61
N GLN A 147 9.54 -22.91 -16.49
CA GLN A 147 8.94 -23.54 -17.67
C GLN A 147 8.14 -22.50 -18.46
N THR A 148 8.38 -22.39 -19.77
CA THR A 148 7.63 -21.49 -20.64
C THR A 148 6.14 -21.84 -20.59
N PRO A 149 5.25 -20.93 -20.19
CA PRO A 149 3.82 -21.19 -20.20
C PRO A 149 3.24 -21.12 -21.62
N SER A 150 2.14 -21.82 -21.86
CA SER A 150 1.30 -21.52 -23.01
C SER A 150 0.62 -20.16 -22.82
N VAL A 151 0.18 -19.53 -23.91
CA VAL A 151 -0.50 -18.23 -23.88
C VAL A 151 -1.71 -18.24 -22.94
N SER A 152 -2.52 -19.31 -22.97
CA SER A 152 -3.71 -19.45 -22.12
C SER A 152 -3.39 -19.64 -20.63
N LEU A 153 -2.20 -20.15 -20.28
CA LEU A 153 -1.81 -20.42 -18.89
C LEU A 153 -0.89 -19.35 -18.29
N LYS A 154 -0.56 -18.29 -19.03
CA LYS A 154 0.38 -17.24 -18.61
C LYS A 154 0.01 -16.64 -17.25
N LEU A 155 -1.27 -16.35 -17.02
CA LEU A 155 -1.73 -15.79 -15.74
C LEU A 155 -1.59 -16.79 -14.58
N GLN A 156 -2.00 -18.04 -14.79
CA GLN A 156 -1.90 -19.07 -13.75
C GLN A 156 -0.43 -19.38 -13.42
N TRP A 157 0.42 -19.42 -14.44
CA TRP A 157 1.86 -19.56 -14.30
C TRP A 157 2.45 -18.45 -13.43
N LEU A 158 2.07 -17.20 -13.69
CA LEU A 158 2.54 -16.05 -12.91
C LEU A 158 2.06 -16.13 -11.47
N LYS A 159 0.78 -16.49 -11.25
CA LYS A 159 0.22 -16.71 -9.91
C LYS A 159 0.99 -17.80 -9.16
N ASN A 160 1.33 -18.91 -9.81
CA ASN A 160 2.10 -20.00 -9.19
C ASN A 160 3.51 -19.57 -8.77
N ILE A 161 4.16 -18.71 -9.56
CA ILE A 161 5.47 -18.16 -9.19
C ILE A 161 5.35 -17.27 -7.96
N LEU A 162 4.33 -16.41 -7.90
CA LEU A 162 4.16 -15.43 -6.82
C LEU A 162 3.59 -16.03 -5.53
N THR A 163 3.02 -17.23 -5.56
CA THR A 163 2.52 -17.93 -4.36
C THR A 163 3.55 -18.87 -3.74
N ASN A 164 4.47 -19.43 -4.54
CA ASN A 164 5.46 -20.39 -4.06
C ASN A 164 6.76 -19.69 -3.62
N ASN A 165 7.17 -19.85 -2.35
CA ASN A 165 8.36 -19.18 -1.81
C ASN A 165 9.68 -19.53 -2.53
N LEU A 166 9.85 -20.77 -3.00
CA LEU A 166 11.03 -21.17 -3.76
C LEU A 166 11.05 -20.48 -5.13
N SER A 167 9.92 -20.46 -5.83
CA SER A 167 9.77 -19.74 -7.09
C SER A 167 10.00 -18.23 -6.92
N ARG A 168 9.46 -17.61 -5.86
CA ARG A 168 9.73 -16.21 -5.51
C ARG A 168 11.21 -15.94 -5.29
N THR A 169 11.89 -16.83 -4.57
CA THR A 169 13.33 -16.73 -4.32
C THR A 169 14.13 -16.80 -5.62
N ARG A 170 13.79 -17.77 -6.50
CA ARG A 170 14.37 -17.89 -7.84
C ARG A 170 14.14 -16.63 -8.68
N LEU A 171 12.91 -16.11 -8.68
CA LEU A 171 12.55 -14.88 -9.38
C LEU A 171 13.36 -13.67 -8.89
N ARG A 172 13.57 -13.55 -7.57
CA ARG A 172 14.38 -12.47 -7.02
C ARG A 172 15.82 -12.52 -7.51
N PHE A 173 16.43 -13.70 -7.56
CA PHE A 173 17.80 -13.84 -8.07
C PHE A 173 17.88 -13.49 -9.56
N LEU A 174 16.93 -13.97 -10.36
CA LEU A 174 16.80 -13.58 -11.77
C LEU A 174 16.73 -12.06 -11.94
N MET A 175 15.84 -11.40 -11.20
CA MET A 175 15.64 -9.96 -11.34
C MET A 175 16.82 -9.13 -10.86
N ARG A 176 17.56 -9.59 -9.83
CA ARG A 176 18.81 -8.95 -9.41
C ARG A 176 19.86 -9.03 -10.49
N PHE A 177 20.06 -10.22 -11.07
CA PHE A 177 20.97 -10.40 -12.19
C PHE A 177 20.65 -9.44 -13.35
N ILE A 178 19.37 -9.32 -13.74
CA ILE A 178 18.95 -8.38 -14.79
C ILE A 178 19.26 -6.93 -14.42
N CYS A 179 19.06 -6.55 -13.16
CA CYS A 179 19.37 -5.20 -12.69
C CYS A 179 20.87 -4.90 -12.74
N ASP A 180 21.69 -5.87 -12.32
CA ASP A 180 23.14 -5.70 -12.26
C ASP A 180 23.77 -5.69 -13.66
N GLU A 181 23.33 -6.57 -14.55
CA GLU A 181 23.79 -6.64 -15.96
C GLU A 181 23.44 -5.38 -16.75
N ASN A 182 22.22 -4.84 -16.60
CA ASN A 182 21.82 -3.65 -17.35
C ASN A 182 22.41 -2.35 -16.81
N ASN A 183 22.85 -2.30 -15.54
CA ASN A 183 23.63 -1.17 -15.04
C ASN A 183 24.97 -1.02 -15.79
N LEU A 184 25.51 -2.11 -16.35
CA LEU A 184 26.74 -2.10 -17.14
C LEU A 184 26.53 -1.61 -18.59
N ILE A 185 25.29 -1.56 -19.09
CA ILE A 185 24.97 -1.19 -20.49
C ILE A 185 24.55 0.29 -20.61
N VAL A 186 24.21 0.96 -19.51
CA VAL A 186 23.80 2.37 -19.51
C VAL A 186 25.01 3.34 -19.57
N GLU A 187 26.22 2.87 -19.28
CA GLU A 187 27.42 3.74 -19.27
C GLU A 187 27.96 4.10 -20.66
N ASP A 188 27.55 3.41 -21.74
CA ASP A 188 28.15 3.58 -23.08
C ASP A 188 27.44 4.62 -23.99
N ASN A 189 26.57 5.48 -23.46
CA ASN A 189 25.93 6.54 -24.25
C ASN A 189 26.25 7.94 -23.69
N HIS A 190 27.52 8.34 -23.80
CA HIS A 190 27.95 9.74 -23.85
C HIS A 190 28.93 9.96 -25.00
#